data_AF-A0A417Z7Z4-F1
#
_entry.id   AF-A0A417Z7Z4-F1
#
_cell.length_a   1.000
_cell.length_b   1.000
_cell.length_c   1.000
_cell.angle_alpha   90.00
_cell.angle_beta   90.00
_cell.angle_gamma   90.00
#
_symmetry.space_group_name_H-M   'P 1'
#
loop_
_entity.id
_entity.type
_entity.pdbx_description
1 polymer ?
#
loop_
_entity_poly.entity_id
_entity_poly.type
_entity_poly.pdbx_seq_one_letter_code
_entity_poly.pdbx_strand_id
1 'polypeptide(L)' 'MEGVQTHGSAGHGAHEYYVAQDLRRVATLSGSWEGEPIGVLAPVTPAPQFGFSSTPQIPSLTRVTTFIDRPGA' A
#
# COMPACT_ATOMS: atom_id res chain seq x y z
N MET A 1 -14.19 14.15 -0.10
CA MET A 1 -13.73 13.01 -0.90
C MET A 1 -12.34 12.69 -0.39
N GLU A 2 -12.21 11.65 0.44
CA GLU A 2 -10.92 11.27 1.00
C GLU A 2 -10.07 10.69 -0.14
N GLY A 3 -9.26 11.56 -0.75
CA GLY A 3 -8.31 11.16 -1.77
C GLY A 3 -7.24 10.24 -1.19
N VAL A 4 -6.48 9.61 -2.09
CA VAL A 4 -5.28 8.85 -1.73
C VAL A 4 -4.36 9.73 -0.88
N GLN A 5 -3.98 9.27 0.32
CA GLN A 5 -2.98 9.94 1.13
C GLN A 5 -1.60 9.73 0.49
N THR A 6 -1.22 10.61 -0.43
CA THR A 6 0.05 10.50 -1.19
C THR A 6 1.23 11.18 -0.49
N HIS A 7 1.03 11.71 0.72
CA HIS A 7 2.04 12.44 1.47
C HIS A 7 1.86 12.20 2.98
N GLY A 8 2.98 12.09 3.70
CA GLY A 8 2.99 12.02 5.15
C GLY A 8 4.38 12.27 5.75
N SER A 9 4.51 12.00 7.04
CA SER A 9 5.77 12.13 7.78
C SER A 9 6.57 10.82 7.74
N ALA A 10 7.86 10.90 7.41
CA ALA A 10 8.82 9.80 7.50
C ALA A 10 9.62 9.80 8.83
N GLY A 11 9.19 10.60 9.81
CA GLY A 11 9.91 10.81 11.07
C GLY A 11 11.13 11.73 10.91
N HIS A 12 11.71 12.18 12.03
CA HIS A 12 12.90 13.05 12.07
C HIS A 12 12.78 14.34 11.22
N GLY A 13 11.56 14.87 11.05
CA GLY A 13 11.30 16.05 10.23
C GLY A 13 11.32 15.81 8.72
N ALA A 14 11.49 14.57 8.27
CA ALA A 14 11.42 14.20 6.86
C ALA A 14 9.97 14.05 6.39
N HIS A 15 9.72 14.43 5.13
CA HIS A 15 8.45 14.24 4.45
C HIS A 15 8.57 13.12 3.43
N GLU A 16 7.53 12.30 3.34
CA GLU A 16 7.44 11.23 2.36
C GLU A 16 6.31 11.51 1.39
N TYR A 17 6.57 11.22 0.11
CA TYR A 17 5.63 11.36 -0.98
C TYR A 17 5.62 10.07 -1.79
N TYR A 18 4.42 9.64 -2.19
CA TYR A 18 4.24 8.49 -3.05
C TYR A 18 3.59 8.90 -4.37
N VAL A 19 4.11 8.36 -5.46
CA VAL A 19 3.47 8.44 -6.77
C VAL A 19 2.98 7.05 -7.16
N ALA A 20 1.66 6.86 -7.11
CA ALA A 20 1.01 5.67 -7.64
C ALA A 20 0.97 5.75 -9.18
N GLN A 21 1.60 4.80 -9.85
CA GLN A 21 1.74 4.81 -11.31
C GLN A 21 0.62 4.03 -12.01
N ASP A 22 0.14 2.97 -11.36
CA ASP A 22 -0.92 2.12 -11.86
C ASP A 22 -1.67 1.45 -10.70
N LEU A 23 -2.84 0.90 -11.03
CA LEU A 23 -3.62 0.01 -10.16
C LEU A 23 -4.13 -1.13 -11.03
N ARG A 24 -3.79 -2.37 -10.67
CA ARG A 24 -4.27 -3.57 -11.34
C ARG A 24 -5.00 -4.46 -10.34
N ARG A 25 -6.24 -4.85 -10.66
CA ARG A 25 -6.96 -5.85 -9.87
C ARG A 25 -6.22 -7.19 -9.93
N VAL A 26 -6.07 -7.84 -8.78
CA VAL A 26 -5.62 -9.24 -8.71
C VAL A 26 -6.80 -10.14 -9.09
N ALA A 27 -6.64 -10.92 -10.16
CA ALA A 27 -7.69 -11.83 -10.63
C ALA A 27 -7.69 -13.17 -9.90
N THR A 28 -6.50 -13.71 -9.63
CA THR A 28 -6.28 -15.01 -8.98
C THR A 28 -5.03 -14.95 -8.12
N LEU A 29 -4.99 -15.69 -7.01
CA LEU A 29 -3.82 -15.87 -6.15
C LEU A 29 -3.78 -17.33 -5.67
N SER A 30 -2.58 -17.89 -5.56
CA SER A 30 -2.34 -19.20 -4.96
C SER A 30 -1.01 -19.18 -4.22
N GLY A 31 -0.91 -19.92 -3.12
CA GLY A 31 0.33 -20.05 -2.36
C GLY A 31 0.12 -20.80 -1.04
N SER A 32 1.20 -20.98 -0.30
CA SER A 32 1.18 -21.52 1.06
C SER A 32 2.02 -20.67 2.00
N TRP A 33 1.65 -20.66 3.28
CA TRP A 33 2.39 -20.07 4.38
C TRP A 33 2.66 -21.17 5.42
N GLU A 34 3.93 -21.41 5.73
CA GLU A 34 4.34 -22.49 6.65
C GLU A 34 3.78 -23.87 6.27
N GLY A 35 3.62 -24.11 4.96
CA GLY A 35 3.05 -25.35 4.41
C GLY A 35 1.53 -25.35 4.28
N GLU A 36 0.82 -24.40 4.90
CA GLU A 36 -0.64 -24.30 4.84
C GLU A 36 -1.12 -23.43 3.68
N PRO A 37 -2.16 -23.82 2.91
CA PRO A 37 -2.70 -22.99 1.84
C PRO A 37 -3.21 -21.63 2.35
N ILE A 38 -2.85 -20.54 1.65
CA ILE A 38 -3.25 -19.17 2.04
C ILE A 38 -4.73 -18.84 1.76
N GLY A 39 -5.49 -19.78 1.21
CA GLY A 39 -6.90 -19.64 0.89
C GLY A 39 -7.19 -18.93 -0.44
N VAL A 40 -8.41 -18.44 -0.56
CA VAL A 40 -8.92 -17.75 -1.77
C VAL A 40 -8.83 -16.23 -1.62
N LEU A 41 -8.89 -15.50 -2.73
CA LEU A 41 -8.99 -14.04 -2.69
C LEU A 41 -10.23 -13.59 -1.90
N ALA A 42 -10.02 -12.73 -0.92
CA ALA A 42 -11.06 -12.13 -0.10
C ALA A 42 -10.91 -10.60 -0.05
N PRO A 43 -11.97 -9.85 0.28
CA PRO A 43 -11.88 -8.42 0.51
C PRO A 43 -10.80 -8.05 1.54
N VAL A 44 -9.99 -7.03 1.25
CA VAL A 44 -8.99 -6.49 2.18
C VAL A 44 -9.68 -5.53 3.15
N THR A 45 -10.28 -6.09 4.20
CA THR A 45 -10.98 -5.32 5.23
C THR A 45 -10.77 -5.94 6.63
N PRO A 46 -10.45 -5.14 7.66
CA PRO A 46 -10.17 -3.70 7.60
C PRO A 46 -8.90 -3.40 6.79
N ALA A 47 -8.80 -2.20 6.23
CA ALA A 47 -7.59 -1.78 5.53
C ALA A 47 -6.40 -1.80 6.50
N PRO A 48 -5.19 -2.19 6.06
CA PRO A 48 -3.99 -2.10 6.89
C PRO A 48 -3.78 -0.68 7.40
N GLN A 49 -3.52 -0.55 8.70
CA GLN A 49 -3.37 0.74 9.38
C GLN A 49 -1.90 1.15 9.57
N PHE A 50 -0.99 0.57 8.80
CA PHE A 50 0.42 0.92 8.84
C PHE A 50 0.73 2.07 7.89
N GLY A 51 1.47 3.07 8.37
CA GLY A 51 1.83 4.27 7.61
C GLY A 51 0.60 5.05 7.12
N PHE A 52 0.70 5.60 5.91
CA PHE A 52 -0.39 6.35 5.23
C PHE A 52 -1.12 5.49 4.20
N SER A 53 -1.30 4.19 4.52
CA SER A 53 -1.95 3.20 3.68
C SER A 53 -3.36 3.62 3.27
N SER A 54 -3.66 3.55 1.97
CA SER A 54 -5.00 3.78 1.40
C SER A 54 -5.46 2.55 0.60
N THR A 55 -5.25 1.35 1.16
CA THR A 55 -5.45 0.07 0.47
C THR A 55 -6.94 -0.13 0.12
N PRO A 56 -7.29 -0.38 -1.16
CA PRO A 56 -8.67 -0.64 -1.54
C PRO A 56 -9.15 -2.00 -1.02
N GLN A 57 -10.46 -2.13 -0.79
CA GLN A 57 -11.07 -3.39 -0.38
C GLN A 57 -10.90 -4.50 -1.44
N ILE A 58 -10.86 -4.16 -2.72
CA ILE A 58 -10.63 -5.13 -3.80
C ILE A 58 -9.13 -5.44 -3.89
N PRO A 59 -8.70 -6.72 -3.77
CA PRO A 59 -7.30 -7.09 -3.92
C PRO A 59 -6.70 -6.55 -5.21
N SER A 60 -5.67 -5.70 -5.07
CA SER A 60 -5.07 -4.96 -6.17
C SER A 60 -3.56 -4.82 -5.97
N LEU A 61 -2.83 -4.71 -7.08
CA LEU A 61 -1.41 -4.41 -7.13
C LEU A 61 -1.23 -2.97 -7.64
N THR A 62 -0.49 -2.18 -6.90
CA THR A 62 -0.12 -0.80 -7.25
C THR A 62 1.38 -0.72 -7.34
N ARG A 63 1.93 -0.18 -8.44
CA ARG A 63 3.34 0.23 -8.47
C ARG A 63 3.46 1.66 -7.93
N VAL A 64 4.32 1.83 -6.93
CA VAL A 64 4.53 3.11 -6.25
C VAL A 64 6.01 3.49 -6.32
N THR A 65 6.29 4.76 -6.59
CA THR A 65 7.62 5.35 -6.37
C THR A 65 7.55 6.28 -5.17
N THR A 66 8.53 6.15 -4.28
CA THR A 66 8.61 6.90 -3.03
C THR A 66 9.71 7.95 -3.12
N PHE A 67 9.40 9.17 -2.70
CA PHE A 67 10.37 10.24 -2.51
C PHE A 67 10.41 10.61 -1.03
N ILE A 68 11.62 10.72 -0.49
CA ILE A 68 11.84 11.18 0.88
C ILE A 68 12.55 12.52 0.79
N ASP A 69 11.85 13.58 1.18
CA ASP A 69 12.42 14.89 1.41
C ASP A 69 12.99 14.94 2.83
N ARG A 70 14.29 15.24 2.95
CA ARG A 70 14.98 15.28 4.23
C ARG A 70 15.42 16.72 4.51
N PRO A 71 15.19 17.23 5.73
CA PRO A 71 15.68 18.56 6.09
C PRO A 71 17.21 18.61 6.03
N GLY A 72 17.76 19.61 5.33
CA GLY A 72 19.19 19.88 5.25
C GLY A 72 19.99 19.06 4.23
N ALA A 73 19.32 18.36 3.32
CA ALA A 73 19.93 17.73 2.13
C ALA A 73 20.19 18.75 1.01
#